data_AF-A0A397AR54-F1
#
_entry.id   AF-A0A397AR54-F1
#
_cell.length_a   1.000
_cell.length_b   1.000
_cell.length_c   1.000
_cell.angle_alpha   90.00
_cell.angle_beta   90.00
_cell.angle_gamma   90.00
#
_symmetry.space_group_name_H-M   'P 1'
#
loop_
_entity.id
_entity.type
_entity.pdbx_description
1 polymer ?
#
loop_
_entity_poly.entity_id
_entity_poly.type
_entity_poly.pdbx_seq_one_letter_code
_entity_poly.pdbx_strand_id
1 'polypeptide(L)'
;MARARTLTREERLDMLRLFAFYTSQGETAPSKKVAETLGRNVAVVRGVWREYCDYVTVTAATPAANRTAHPTKLVHSTQNIELIQAFVRSCRATRMRTTAVDVLTYLNEMDVLSVDLTSKTATLAGVRAVQRFLKRRGYKRGKKPGSSSYHLSKSNVLARDEYVQLMDPLLTGTIRPSAVYMDESFIHHHYKHHHDSLYDPSDDQDFQRKENHKGRRFCFIAGMLDSPAMDCRVLTLDIFRGGKSQAKEPKDYHGMFNHDYFVKWFNSVLDELDALGVQGAYIVMDNAKYHKGRPQGTPSSRQCKRTLQEACVAYGIPFEEKEFKIALW
;
A
#
# COMPACT_ATOMS: atom_id res chain seq x y z
N MET A 1 12.32 30.19 28.28
CA MET A 1 11.16 30.07 27.37
C MET A 1 11.18 31.21 26.36
N ALA A 2 11.21 30.92 25.06
CA ALA A 2 11.12 31.94 24.03
C ALA A 2 9.67 32.47 23.96
N ARG A 3 9.46 33.76 24.22
CA ARG A 3 8.12 34.38 24.17
C ARG A 3 7.66 34.52 22.71
N ALA A 4 6.37 34.35 22.49
CA ALA A 4 5.76 34.51 21.17
C ALA A 4 6.04 35.91 20.59
N ARG A 5 6.34 35.98 19.29
CA ARG A 5 6.65 37.22 18.56
C ARG A 5 5.42 38.14 18.42
N THR A 6 4.22 37.58 18.37
CA THR A 6 2.96 38.32 18.27
C THR A 6 2.41 38.62 19.66
N LEU A 7 2.00 39.87 19.91
CA LEU A 7 1.42 40.28 21.20
C LEU A 7 -0.08 40.03 21.25
N THR A 8 -0.55 39.38 22.30
CA THR A 8 -1.98 39.28 22.59
C THR A 8 -2.53 40.63 23.06
N ARG A 9 -3.86 40.79 23.03
CA ARG A 9 -4.52 42.00 23.55
C ARG A 9 -4.19 42.23 25.04
N GLU A 10 -4.13 41.17 25.82
CA GLU A 10 -3.82 41.22 27.25
C GLU A 10 -2.38 41.70 27.49
N GLU A 11 -1.40 41.16 26.75
CA GLU A 11 -0.01 41.60 26.87
C GLU A 11 0.17 43.08 26.49
N ARG A 12 -0.61 43.58 25.52
CA ARG A 12 -0.62 45.00 25.15
C ARG A 12 -1.24 45.87 26.25
N LEU A 13 -2.31 45.40 26.89
CA LEU A 13 -2.93 46.09 28.03
C LEU A 13 -1.99 46.16 29.23
N ASP A 14 -1.26 45.08 29.52
CA ASP A 14 -0.30 45.03 30.63
C ASP A 14 0.87 46.00 30.41
N MET A 15 1.33 46.14 29.15
CA MET A 15 2.31 47.17 28.78
C MET A 15 1.81 48.58 29.10
N LEU A 16 0.55 48.90 28.75
CA LEU A 16 -0.03 50.22 28.98
C LEU A 16 -0.28 50.49 30.47
N ARG A 17 -0.76 49.49 31.22
CA ARG A 17 -0.97 49.59 32.67
C ARG A 17 0.32 49.85 33.42
N LEU A 18 1.38 49.09 33.11
CA LEU A 18 2.69 49.29 33.72
C LEU A 18 3.31 50.63 33.29
N PHE A 19 3.08 51.06 32.05
CA PHE A 19 3.54 52.37 31.59
C PHE A 19 2.89 53.50 32.39
N ALA A 20 1.57 53.45 32.59
CA ALA A 20 0.84 54.41 33.41
C ALA A 20 1.30 54.38 34.88
N PHE A 21 1.52 53.18 35.44
CA PHE A 21 2.02 52.99 36.80
C PHE A 21 3.42 53.60 37.00
N TYR A 22 4.39 53.32 36.13
CA TYR A 22 5.72 53.89 36.29
C TYR A 22 5.73 55.40 36.06
N THR A 23 4.88 55.90 35.17
CA THR A 23 4.71 57.35 34.98
C THR A 23 4.16 58.03 36.23
N SER A 24 3.19 57.42 36.93
CA SER A 24 2.65 57.98 38.18
C SER A 24 3.63 57.94 39.36
N GLN A 25 4.65 57.09 39.28
CA GLN A 25 5.76 57.04 40.25
C GLN A 25 6.89 58.04 39.93
N GLY A 26 6.73 58.90 38.91
CA GLY A 26 7.74 59.90 38.52
C GLY A 26 8.93 59.32 37.76
N GLU A 27 8.81 58.12 37.19
CA GLU A 27 9.88 57.51 36.38
C GLU A 27 10.13 58.33 35.11
N THR A 28 11.40 58.61 34.81
CA THR A 28 11.82 59.44 33.67
C THR A 28 11.86 58.64 32.37
N ALA A 29 12.00 57.31 32.45
CA ALA A 29 12.03 56.41 31.29
C ALA A 29 11.06 55.21 31.40
N PRO A 30 9.73 55.45 31.51
CA PRO A 30 8.75 54.40 31.79
C PRO A 30 8.73 53.28 30.74
N SER A 31 8.92 53.57 29.44
CA SER A 31 9.00 52.51 28.41
C SER A 31 10.15 51.53 28.62
N LYS A 32 11.29 52.00 29.14
CA LYS A 32 12.47 51.15 29.38
C LYS A 32 12.22 50.23 30.58
N LYS A 33 11.59 50.78 31.63
CA LYS A 33 11.22 50.00 32.82
C LYS A 33 10.17 48.94 32.51
N VAL A 34 9.14 49.27 31.72
CA VAL A 34 8.14 48.29 31.25
C VAL A 34 8.79 47.21 30.40
N ALA A 35 9.71 47.58 29.49
CA ALA A 35 10.43 46.64 28.64
C ALA A 35 11.29 45.65 29.45
N GLU A 36 11.98 46.13 30.49
CA GLU A 36 12.76 45.31 31.42
C GLU A 36 11.85 44.39 32.25
N THR A 37 10.80 44.94 32.87
CA THR A 37 9.85 44.18 33.72
C THR A 37 9.12 43.09 32.93
N LEU A 38 8.73 43.37 31.69
CA LEU A 38 8.03 42.41 30.84
C LEU A 38 8.95 41.56 29.96
N GLY A 39 10.26 41.80 29.95
CA GLY A 39 11.20 41.09 29.07
C GLY A 39 10.88 41.25 27.58
N ARG A 40 10.50 42.46 27.16
CA ARG A 40 10.08 42.80 25.79
C ARG A 40 10.98 43.89 25.20
N ASN A 41 11.08 43.95 23.88
CA ASN A 41 11.90 44.98 23.22
C ASN A 41 11.26 46.38 23.45
N VAL A 42 12.07 47.36 23.86
CA VAL A 42 11.61 48.74 24.14
C VAL A 42 10.92 49.39 22.95
N ALA A 43 11.31 49.07 21.71
CA ALA A 43 10.67 49.58 20.50
C ALA A 43 9.21 49.08 20.37
N VAL A 44 8.95 47.85 20.83
CA VAL A 44 7.60 47.26 20.82
C VAL A 44 6.73 47.96 21.85
N VAL A 45 7.22 48.19 23.08
CA VAL A 45 6.50 48.93 24.12
C VAL A 45 6.17 50.35 23.67
N ARG A 46 7.15 51.05 23.07
CA ARG A 46 6.94 52.39 22.49
C ARG A 46 5.92 52.38 21.35
N GLY A 47 5.94 51.34 20.51
CA GLY A 47 4.97 51.17 19.42
C GLY A 47 3.54 50.99 19.94
N VAL A 48 3.35 50.16 20.97
CA VAL A 48 2.04 49.94 21.61
C VAL A 48 1.54 51.23 22.29
N TRP A 49 2.42 51.96 22.98
CA TRP A 49 2.06 53.25 23.57
C TRP A 49 1.64 54.28 22.51
N ARG A 50 2.40 54.38 21.41
CA ARG A 50 2.08 55.29 20.31
C ARG A 50 0.73 54.97 19.68
N GLU A 51 0.48 53.69 19.36
CA GLU A 51 -0.81 53.25 18.79
C GLU A 51 -1.98 53.56 19.74
N TYR A 52 -1.77 53.42 21.06
CA TYR A 52 -2.78 53.82 22.04
C TYR A 52 -3.01 55.34 22.07
N CYS A 53 -1.96 56.15 22.00
CA CYS A 53 -2.11 57.61 21.91
C CYS A 53 -2.85 58.06 20.64
N ASP A 54 -2.59 57.38 19.51
CA ASP A 54 -3.16 57.75 18.22
C ASP A 54 -4.63 57.32 18.07
N TYR A 55 -5.00 56.15 18.63
CA TYR A 55 -6.30 55.52 18.37
C TYR A 55 -7.16 55.24 19.62
N VAL A 56 -6.63 55.46 20.82
CA VAL A 56 -7.31 55.25 22.12
C VAL A 56 -7.92 53.85 22.27
N THR A 57 -7.39 52.87 21.53
CA THR A 57 -7.90 51.50 21.50
C THR A 57 -6.75 50.50 21.55
N VAL A 58 -7.04 49.30 22.09
CA VAL A 58 -6.04 48.23 22.23
C VAL A 58 -6.56 46.97 21.55
N THR A 59 -6.01 46.67 20.38
CA THR A 59 -6.36 45.50 19.57
C THR A 59 -5.24 44.45 19.59
N ALA A 60 -5.58 43.17 19.41
CA ALA A 60 -4.56 42.13 19.31
C ALA A 60 -3.70 42.35 18.04
N ALA A 61 -2.37 42.15 18.14
CA ALA A 61 -1.52 42.27 16.97
C ALA A 61 -1.85 41.14 15.98
N THR A 62 -2.12 41.49 14.72
CA THR A 62 -2.33 40.46 13.69
C THR A 62 -0.99 39.78 13.38
N PRO A 63 -0.90 38.45 13.34
CA PRO A 63 0.33 37.76 12.97
C PRO A 63 0.78 38.18 11.57
N ALA A 64 2.09 38.44 11.41
CA ALA A 64 2.65 38.69 10.09
C ALA A 64 2.44 37.44 9.21
N ALA A 65 1.68 37.61 8.12
CA ALA A 65 1.45 36.58 7.12
C ALA A 65 2.00 37.06 5.78
N ASN A 66 2.73 36.20 5.07
CA ASN A 66 3.16 36.50 3.71
C ASN A 66 1.94 36.37 2.77
N ARG A 67 1.34 37.51 2.42
CA ARG A 67 0.14 37.59 1.56
C ARG A 67 0.49 37.78 0.08
N THR A 68 1.77 37.76 -0.27
CA THR A 68 2.24 37.98 -1.64
C THR A 68 2.02 36.74 -2.48
N ALA A 69 1.16 36.82 -3.49
CA ALA A 69 0.98 35.75 -4.46
C ALA A 69 2.16 35.76 -5.45
N HIS A 70 3.04 34.75 -5.37
CA HIS A 70 4.12 34.60 -6.34
C HIS A 70 3.58 33.97 -7.64
N PRO A 71 4.02 34.45 -8.82
CA PRO A 71 3.62 33.87 -10.09
C PRO A 71 4.06 32.40 -10.19
N THR A 72 3.11 31.50 -10.47
CA THR A 72 3.38 30.08 -10.72
C THR A 72 3.79 29.84 -12.17
N LYS A 73 4.83 29.01 -12.39
CA LYS A 73 5.28 28.62 -13.73
C LYS A 73 4.21 27.97 -14.61
N LEU A 74 3.29 27.22 -13.99
CA LEU A 74 2.13 26.64 -14.68
C LEU A 74 0.89 27.44 -14.26
N VAL A 75 0.28 28.14 -15.22
CA VAL A 75 -0.89 28.97 -15.00
C VAL A 75 -2.13 28.09 -14.85
N HIS A 76 -2.98 28.42 -13.88
CA HIS A 76 -4.26 27.76 -13.63
C HIS A 76 -5.37 28.31 -14.54
N SER A 77 -5.17 28.26 -15.86
CA SER A 77 -6.21 28.59 -16.84
C SER A 77 -7.15 27.40 -17.07
N THR A 78 -8.39 27.68 -17.47
CA THR A 78 -9.36 26.64 -17.86
C THR A 78 -8.79 25.75 -18.96
N GLN A 79 -8.17 26.35 -19.98
CA GLN A 79 -7.53 25.64 -21.09
C GLN A 79 -6.47 24.64 -20.62
N ASN A 80 -5.57 25.05 -19.71
CA ASN A 80 -4.52 24.15 -19.20
C ASN A 80 -5.11 23.02 -18.34
N ILE A 81 -6.17 23.31 -17.59
CA ILE A 81 -6.86 22.30 -16.77
C ILE A 81 -7.50 21.24 -17.67
N GLU A 82 -8.25 21.65 -18.68
CA GLU A 82 -8.91 20.75 -19.64
C GLU A 82 -7.90 19.93 -20.43
N LEU A 83 -6.81 20.56 -20.89
CA LEU A 83 -5.73 19.90 -21.62
C LEU A 83 -5.08 18.78 -20.79
N ILE A 84 -4.71 19.07 -19.54
CA ILE A 84 -4.09 18.08 -18.64
C ILE A 84 -5.08 16.97 -18.29
N GLN A 85 -6.35 17.32 -18.04
CA GLN A 85 -7.39 16.34 -17.73
C GLN A 85 -7.64 15.41 -18.93
N ALA A 86 -7.74 15.94 -20.15
CA ALA A 86 -7.92 15.16 -21.37
C ALA A 86 -6.74 14.22 -21.65
N PHE A 87 -5.50 14.69 -21.45
CA PHE A 87 -4.31 13.86 -21.57
C PHE A 87 -4.32 12.71 -20.57
N VAL A 88 -4.54 12.99 -19.29
CA VAL A 88 -4.60 11.95 -18.25
C VAL A 88 -5.73 10.96 -18.54
N ARG A 89 -6.91 11.43 -18.98
CA ARG A 89 -8.04 10.59 -19.38
C ARG A 89 -7.68 9.66 -20.55
N SER A 90 -7.03 10.20 -21.58
CA SER A 90 -6.59 9.43 -22.75
C SER A 90 -5.60 8.32 -22.36
N CYS A 91 -4.56 8.65 -21.58
CA CYS A 91 -3.63 7.66 -21.07
C CYS A 91 -4.32 6.58 -20.22
N ARG A 92 -5.33 6.95 -19.44
CA ARG A 92 -6.09 5.99 -18.63
C ARG A 92 -6.98 5.09 -19.48
N ALA A 93 -7.59 5.62 -20.54
CA ALA A 93 -8.38 4.84 -21.49
C ALA A 93 -7.51 3.78 -22.20
N THR A 94 -6.26 4.12 -22.53
CA THR A 94 -5.28 3.21 -23.15
C THR A 94 -4.47 2.39 -22.13
N ARG A 95 -4.73 2.56 -20.83
CA ARG A 95 -4.05 1.88 -19.71
C ARG A 95 -2.54 2.16 -19.65
N MET A 96 -2.10 3.31 -20.15
CA MET A 96 -0.73 3.79 -20.01
C MET A 96 -0.48 4.34 -18.59
N ARG A 97 0.74 4.16 -18.08
CA ARG A 97 1.16 4.80 -16.83
C ARG A 97 1.37 6.29 -17.08
N THR A 98 0.84 7.11 -16.18
CA THR A 98 1.00 8.57 -16.24
C THR A 98 1.47 9.09 -14.90
N THR A 99 2.56 9.85 -14.93
CA THR A 99 3.19 10.52 -13.80
C THR A 99 3.29 12.03 -14.02
N ALA A 100 3.74 12.75 -13.01
CA ALA A 100 4.03 14.18 -13.15
C ALA A 100 5.19 14.47 -14.13
N VAL A 101 6.05 13.49 -14.40
CA VAL A 101 7.08 13.62 -15.44
C VAL A 101 6.45 13.54 -16.82
N ASP A 102 5.55 12.58 -17.04
CA ASP A 102 4.85 12.42 -18.32
C ASP A 102 3.97 13.65 -18.62
N VAL A 103 3.30 14.19 -17.60
CA VAL A 103 2.55 15.46 -17.73
C VAL A 103 3.49 16.64 -18.02
N LEU A 104 4.70 16.68 -17.44
CA LEU A 104 5.68 17.71 -17.77
C LEU A 104 6.11 17.62 -19.24
N THR A 105 6.47 16.41 -19.71
CA THR A 105 6.88 16.19 -21.09
C THR A 105 5.77 16.59 -22.05
N TYR A 106 4.53 16.16 -21.78
CA TYR A 106 3.37 16.54 -22.58
C TYR A 106 3.12 18.06 -22.61
N LEU A 107 3.22 18.74 -21.46
CA LEU A 107 3.06 20.20 -21.41
C LEU A 107 4.18 20.95 -22.12
N ASN A 108 5.39 20.38 -22.18
CA ASN A 108 6.50 20.93 -22.94
C ASN A 108 6.30 20.71 -24.45
N GLU A 109 5.78 19.55 -24.87
CA GLU A 109 5.42 19.27 -26.28
C GLU A 109 4.29 20.17 -26.79
N MET A 110 3.34 20.54 -25.93
CA MET A 110 2.23 21.43 -26.28
C MET A 110 2.57 22.92 -26.14
N ASP A 111 3.85 23.28 -25.92
CA ASP A 111 4.35 24.64 -25.69
C ASP A 111 3.63 25.41 -24.55
N VAL A 112 2.98 24.69 -23.63
CA VAL A 112 2.28 25.26 -22.46
C VAL A 112 3.28 25.54 -21.33
N LEU A 113 4.32 24.72 -21.21
CA LEU A 113 5.36 24.85 -20.20
C LEU A 113 6.73 24.58 -20.79
N SER A 114 7.42 25.65 -21.22
CA SER A 114 8.79 25.57 -21.74
C SER A 114 9.80 25.21 -20.64
N VAL A 115 10.32 23.99 -20.68
CA VAL A 115 11.38 23.50 -19.79
C VAL A 115 12.46 22.84 -20.62
N ASP A 116 13.71 23.24 -20.41
CA ASP A 116 14.85 22.51 -20.95
C ASP A 116 14.93 21.12 -20.31
N LEU A 117 14.50 20.10 -21.07
CA LEU A 117 14.51 18.70 -20.64
C LEU A 117 15.92 18.09 -20.64
N THR A 118 16.92 18.74 -21.24
CA THR A 118 18.32 18.28 -21.22
C THR A 118 18.99 18.61 -19.88
N SER A 119 18.52 19.66 -19.20
CA SER A 119 18.98 20.05 -17.87
C SER A 119 18.23 19.31 -16.77
N LYS A 120 18.96 18.50 -16.00
CA LYS A 120 18.42 17.78 -14.83
C LYS A 120 17.79 18.73 -13.80
N THR A 121 18.42 19.88 -13.58
CA THR A 121 17.95 20.88 -12.61
C THR A 121 16.67 21.57 -13.07
N ALA A 122 16.60 21.94 -14.35
CA ALA A 122 15.41 22.55 -14.94
C ALA A 122 14.23 21.56 -14.96
N THR A 123 14.50 20.32 -15.36
CA THR A 123 13.53 19.22 -15.34
C THR A 123 12.95 19.00 -13.95
N LEU A 124 13.80 18.89 -12.91
CA LEU A 124 13.33 18.71 -11.53
C LEU A 124 12.47 19.90 -11.05
N ALA A 125 12.84 21.14 -11.41
CA ALA A 125 12.06 22.31 -11.09
C ALA A 125 10.69 22.32 -11.81
N GLY A 126 10.66 21.88 -13.08
CA GLY A 126 9.45 21.68 -13.88
C GLY A 126 8.52 20.62 -13.28
N VAL A 127 9.06 19.45 -12.92
CA VAL A 127 8.31 18.36 -12.28
C VAL A 127 7.70 18.85 -10.97
N ARG A 128 8.44 19.60 -10.15
CA ARG A 128 7.91 20.19 -8.90
C ARG A 128 6.79 21.21 -9.16
N ALA A 129 6.82 21.94 -10.27
CA ALA A 129 5.75 22.85 -10.65
C ALA A 129 4.48 22.06 -11.03
N VAL A 130 4.62 21.03 -11.87
CA VAL A 130 3.52 20.12 -12.27
C VAL A 130 2.94 19.39 -11.05
N GLN A 131 3.78 18.84 -10.17
CA GLN A 131 3.32 18.18 -8.94
C GLN A 131 2.49 19.11 -8.04
N ARG A 132 2.91 20.37 -7.88
CA ARG A 132 2.16 21.37 -7.11
C ARG A 132 0.80 21.68 -7.76
N PHE A 133 0.78 21.81 -9.08
CA PHE A 133 -0.46 22.01 -9.85
C PHE A 133 -1.42 20.83 -9.66
N LEU A 134 -0.96 19.61 -9.91
CA LEU A 134 -1.75 18.38 -9.80
C LEU A 134 -2.31 18.21 -8.38
N LYS A 135 -1.48 18.43 -7.35
CA LYS A 135 -1.90 18.37 -5.95
C LYS A 135 -2.98 19.41 -5.64
N ARG A 136 -2.83 20.65 -6.12
CA ARG A 136 -3.81 21.73 -5.91
C ARG A 136 -5.14 21.44 -6.61
N ARG A 137 -5.12 20.73 -7.74
CA ARG A 137 -6.31 20.26 -8.46
C ARG A 137 -6.91 18.97 -7.91
N GLY A 138 -6.30 18.36 -6.89
CA GLY A 138 -6.83 17.18 -6.23
C GLY A 138 -6.54 15.85 -6.94
N TYR A 139 -5.62 15.83 -7.91
CA TYR A 139 -5.20 14.58 -8.55
C TYR A 139 -4.59 13.63 -7.52
N LYS A 140 -4.91 12.34 -7.67
CA LYS A 140 -4.45 11.27 -6.79
C LYS A 140 -3.65 10.23 -7.59
N ARG A 141 -2.90 9.41 -6.87
CA ARG A 141 -2.23 8.22 -7.39
C ARG A 141 -2.85 6.99 -6.75
N GLY A 142 -2.91 5.87 -7.46
CA GLY A 142 -3.46 4.64 -6.92
C GLY A 142 -4.81 4.24 -7.50
N LYS A 143 -5.43 3.23 -6.87
CA LYS A 143 -6.80 2.82 -7.16
C LYS A 143 -7.79 3.82 -6.52
N LYS A 144 -8.89 4.12 -7.22
CA LYS A 144 -10.01 4.90 -6.67
C LYS A 144 -10.58 4.14 -5.44
N PRO A 145 -10.84 4.80 -4.29
CA PRO A 145 -11.32 4.13 -3.08
C PRO A 145 -12.62 3.36 -3.33
N GLY A 146 -12.73 2.14 -2.78
CA GLY A 146 -13.87 1.22 -2.98
C GLY A 146 -13.49 -0.24 -3.28
N SER A 147 -12.21 -0.62 -3.24
CA SER A 147 -11.73 -1.95 -3.66
C SER A 147 -10.92 -2.72 -2.59
N SER A 148 -11.22 -2.60 -1.30
CA SER A 148 -10.61 -3.47 -0.28
C SER A 148 -11.53 -4.67 -0.02
N SER A 149 -11.11 -5.85 -0.47
CA SER A 149 -11.97 -7.04 -0.58
C SER A 149 -11.90 -8.03 0.59
N TYR A 150 -11.27 -7.72 1.73
CA TYR A 150 -11.17 -8.71 2.82
C TYR A 150 -11.27 -8.08 4.20
N HIS A 151 -12.48 -8.07 4.78
CA HIS A 151 -12.62 -8.15 6.23
C HIS A 151 -12.36 -9.60 6.65
N LEU A 152 -11.37 -9.83 7.51
CA LEU A 152 -11.08 -11.16 8.08
C LEU A 152 -12.24 -11.58 9.00
N SER A 153 -12.71 -12.83 8.88
CA SER A 153 -13.69 -13.40 9.79
C SER A 153 -13.07 -13.68 11.16
N LYS A 154 -13.88 -13.70 12.23
CA LYS A 154 -13.41 -14.03 13.60
C LYS A 154 -12.73 -15.41 13.67
N SER A 155 -13.24 -16.40 12.94
CA SER A 155 -12.65 -17.75 12.89
C SER A 155 -11.26 -17.74 12.25
N ASN A 156 -11.06 -16.98 11.17
CA ASN A 156 -9.74 -16.85 10.55
C ASN A 156 -8.74 -16.10 11.45
N VAL A 157 -9.22 -15.16 12.28
CA VAL A 157 -8.36 -14.49 13.27
C VAL A 157 -7.83 -15.49 14.29
N LEU A 158 -8.71 -16.33 14.87
CA LEU A 158 -8.31 -17.36 15.84
C LEU A 158 -7.35 -18.38 15.24
N ALA A 159 -7.64 -18.90 14.04
CA ALA A 159 -6.78 -19.87 13.37
C ALA A 159 -5.38 -19.29 13.02
N ARG A 160 -5.31 -17.99 12.70
CA ARG A 160 -4.02 -17.31 12.47
C ARG A 160 -3.24 -17.11 13.77
N ASP A 161 -3.93 -16.78 14.86
CA ASP A 161 -3.29 -16.63 16.17
C ASP A 161 -2.67 -17.95 16.64
N GLU A 162 -3.43 -19.05 16.54
CA GLU A 162 -2.94 -20.41 16.83
C GLU A 162 -1.74 -20.79 15.94
N TYR A 163 -1.82 -20.53 14.63
CA TYR A 163 -0.71 -20.79 13.71
C TYR A 163 0.55 -20.00 14.08
N VAL A 164 0.41 -18.71 14.42
CA VAL A 164 1.55 -17.87 14.82
C VAL A 164 2.15 -18.37 16.13
N GLN A 165 1.34 -18.73 17.12
CA GLN A 165 1.82 -19.30 18.39
C GLN A 165 2.59 -20.62 18.18
N LEU A 166 2.19 -21.44 17.21
CA LEU A 166 2.91 -22.67 16.85
C LEU A 166 4.21 -22.41 16.10
N MET A 167 4.24 -21.42 15.19
CA MET A 167 5.41 -21.11 14.37
C MET A 167 6.45 -20.23 15.06
N ASP A 168 6.05 -19.38 16.01
CA ASP A 168 6.94 -18.43 16.68
C ASP A 168 8.13 -19.10 17.38
N PRO A 169 7.96 -20.19 18.16
CA PRO A 169 9.10 -20.91 18.76
C PRO A 169 10.05 -21.53 17.71
N LEU A 170 9.53 -21.94 16.55
CA LEU A 170 10.33 -22.53 15.47
C LEU A 170 11.21 -21.47 14.77
N LEU A 171 10.72 -20.23 14.69
CA LEU A 171 11.45 -19.12 14.06
C LEU A 171 12.40 -18.41 15.03
N THR A 172 12.07 -18.38 16.32
CA THR A 172 12.84 -17.68 17.37
C THR A 172 13.78 -18.60 18.16
N GLY A 173 13.64 -19.92 17.99
CA GLY A 173 14.50 -20.91 18.61
C GLY A 173 15.97 -20.78 18.20
N THR A 174 16.87 -21.30 19.04
CA THR A 174 18.33 -21.32 18.79
C THR A 174 18.72 -22.12 17.55
N ILE A 175 17.90 -23.10 17.17
CA ILE A 175 18.06 -23.88 15.94
C ILE A 175 16.86 -23.59 15.05
N ARG A 176 17.06 -22.73 14.05
CA ARG A 176 16.05 -22.45 13.02
C ARG A 176 15.98 -23.66 12.07
N PRO A 177 14.82 -24.31 11.89
CA PRO A 177 14.71 -25.41 10.95
C PRO A 177 14.76 -24.90 9.51
N SER A 178 15.04 -25.79 8.56
CA SER A 178 14.84 -25.48 7.14
C SER A 178 13.34 -25.45 6.84
N ALA A 179 12.91 -24.53 5.98
CA ALA A 179 11.53 -24.40 5.55
C ALA A 179 11.44 -24.29 4.03
N VAL A 180 10.48 -24.97 3.43
CA VAL A 180 10.11 -24.80 2.03
C VAL A 180 8.79 -24.07 1.97
N TYR A 181 8.81 -22.86 1.43
CA TYR A 181 7.62 -22.08 1.14
C TYR A 181 7.20 -22.37 -0.30
N MET A 182 5.94 -22.70 -0.50
CA MET A 182 5.42 -22.96 -1.85
C MET A 182 4.06 -22.31 -2.04
N ASP A 183 3.81 -21.87 -3.27
CA ASP A 183 2.55 -21.29 -3.68
C ASP A 183 2.40 -21.33 -5.21
N GLU A 184 1.16 -21.21 -5.65
CA GLU A 184 0.78 -21.03 -7.03
C GLU A 184 0.46 -19.58 -7.32
N SER A 185 0.89 -19.10 -8.48
CA SER A 185 0.50 -17.78 -8.92
C SER A 185 0.32 -17.71 -10.43
N PHE A 186 -0.12 -16.55 -10.89
CA PHE A 186 -0.27 -16.31 -12.31
C PHE A 186 0.00 -14.86 -12.70
N ILE A 187 0.60 -14.69 -13.86
CA ILE A 187 0.74 -13.41 -14.55
C ILE A 187 -0.32 -13.34 -15.64
N HIS A 188 -1.25 -12.41 -15.49
CA HIS A 188 -2.27 -12.16 -16.50
C HIS A 188 -1.64 -11.48 -17.72
N HIS A 189 -2.05 -11.84 -18.94
CA HIS A 189 -1.54 -11.17 -20.15
C HIS A 189 -1.87 -9.66 -20.20
N HIS A 190 -2.92 -9.24 -19.48
CA HIS A 190 -3.28 -7.83 -19.27
C HIS A 190 -2.81 -7.28 -17.91
N TYR A 191 -1.80 -7.89 -17.29
CA TYR A 191 -1.22 -7.42 -16.02
C TYR A 191 -0.74 -5.98 -16.18
N LYS A 192 -1.13 -5.12 -15.24
CA LYS A 192 -0.64 -3.75 -15.16
C LYS A 192 0.56 -3.75 -14.23
N HIS A 193 1.74 -3.49 -14.77
CA HIS A 193 2.98 -3.38 -13.98
C HIS A 193 2.92 -2.28 -12.90
N HIS A 194 1.98 -1.34 -13.01
CA HIS A 194 1.94 -0.15 -12.18
C HIS A 194 0.52 0.19 -11.68
N HIS A 195 0.36 0.22 -10.36
CA HIS A 195 -0.86 0.67 -9.69
C HIS A 195 -0.83 2.16 -9.31
N ASP A 196 0.21 2.91 -9.68
CA ASP A 196 0.47 4.28 -9.23
C ASP A 196 0.08 5.37 -10.25
N SER A 197 -0.58 5.00 -11.35
CA SER A 197 -1.02 5.95 -12.38
C SER A 197 -1.86 7.08 -11.79
N LEU A 198 -1.59 8.28 -12.27
CA LEU A 198 -2.32 9.50 -11.92
C LEU A 198 -3.81 9.38 -12.34
N TYR A 199 -4.70 9.95 -11.54
CA TYR A 199 -6.12 10.13 -11.91
C TYR A 199 -6.69 11.41 -11.31
N ASP A 200 -7.65 12.01 -12.01
CA ASP A 200 -8.45 13.13 -11.51
C ASP A 200 -9.73 12.57 -10.86
N PRO A 201 -9.95 12.75 -9.54
CA PRO A 201 -11.16 12.29 -8.88
C PRO A 201 -12.44 13.00 -9.34
N SER A 202 -12.31 14.20 -9.94
CA SER A 202 -13.43 15.04 -10.40
C SER A 202 -13.77 14.86 -11.88
N ASP A 203 -13.06 13.97 -12.58
CA ASP A 203 -13.33 13.70 -13.99
C ASP A 203 -14.43 12.62 -14.14
N ASP A 204 -15.67 13.08 -14.25
CA ASP A 204 -16.84 12.21 -14.45
C ASP A 204 -16.84 11.50 -15.82
N GLN A 205 -15.99 11.94 -16.75
CA GLN A 205 -15.80 11.30 -18.07
C GLN A 205 -14.71 10.22 -18.04
N ASP A 206 -13.99 10.04 -16.93
CA ASP A 206 -13.03 8.95 -16.73
C ASP A 206 -13.75 7.62 -16.46
N PHE A 207 -14.48 7.13 -17.47
CA PHE A 207 -15.14 5.83 -17.43
C PHE A 207 -14.10 4.71 -17.49
N GLN A 208 -13.75 4.19 -16.31
CA GLN A 208 -12.88 3.03 -16.21
C GLN A 208 -13.56 1.81 -16.82
N ARG A 209 -13.08 1.36 -17.99
CA ARG A 209 -13.51 0.08 -18.57
C ARG A 209 -13.24 -1.02 -17.54
N LYS A 210 -14.26 -1.85 -17.27
CA LYS A 210 -14.17 -3.01 -16.39
C LYS A 210 -12.92 -3.81 -16.74
N GLU A 211 -12.17 -4.22 -15.72
CA GLU A 211 -10.94 -4.97 -15.95
C GLU A 211 -11.25 -6.25 -16.73
N ASN A 212 -10.46 -6.50 -17.78
CA ASN A 212 -10.61 -7.72 -18.58
C ASN A 212 -9.98 -8.87 -17.78
N HIS A 213 -10.76 -9.49 -16.90
CA HIS A 213 -10.33 -10.65 -16.10
C HIS A 213 -10.31 -11.98 -16.90
N LYS A 214 -10.70 -11.93 -18.18
CA LYS A 214 -10.67 -13.05 -19.12
C LYS A 214 -9.50 -12.88 -20.07
N GLY A 215 -8.72 -13.92 -20.27
CA GLY A 215 -7.56 -13.91 -21.17
C GLY A 215 -6.55 -14.99 -20.82
N ARG A 216 -5.49 -15.07 -21.62
CA ARG A 216 -4.34 -15.96 -21.38
C ARG A 216 -3.62 -15.58 -20.09
N ARG A 217 -3.18 -16.59 -19.35
CA ARG A 217 -2.40 -16.43 -18.12
C ARG A 217 -1.15 -17.29 -18.23
N PHE A 218 -0.03 -16.78 -17.73
CA PHE A 218 1.11 -17.61 -17.40
C PHE A 218 0.95 -18.01 -15.95
N CYS A 219 0.70 -19.29 -15.72
CA CYS A 219 0.56 -19.85 -14.39
C CYS A 219 1.88 -20.50 -14.01
N PHE A 220 2.21 -20.46 -12.73
CA PHE A 220 3.42 -21.07 -12.22
C PHE A 220 3.22 -21.53 -10.78
N ILE A 221 4.03 -22.52 -10.41
CA ILE A 221 4.15 -23.04 -9.06
C ILE A 221 5.63 -23.14 -8.74
N ALA A 222 6.01 -22.74 -7.54
CA ALA A 222 7.40 -22.75 -7.11
C ALA A 222 7.53 -23.16 -5.65
N GLY A 223 8.56 -23.95 -5.35
CA GLY A 223 9.04 -24.20 -3.99
C GLY A 223 10.30 -23.38 -3.74
N MET A 224 10.38 -22.70 -2.59
CA MET A 224 11.53 -21.90 -2.18
C MET A 224 12.03 -22.39 -0.82
N LEU A 225 13.26 -22.87 -0.78
CA LEU A 225 13.96 -23.29 0.43
C LEU A 225 14.59 -22.09 1.12
N ASP A 226 14.25 -21.89 2.39
CA ASP A 226 15.01 -21.11 3.38
C ASP A 226 15.65 -22.09 4.36
N SER A 227 16.97 -22.06 4.47
CA SER A 227 17.73 -22.94 5.34
C SER A 227 18.81 -22.15 6.07
N PRO A 228 19.14 -22.47 7.33
CA PRO A 228 20.30 -21.89 8.00
C PRO A 228 21.63 -22.34 7.40
N ALA A 229 21.66 -23.46 6.67
CA ALA A 229 22.90 -24.06 6.18
C ALA A 229 23.31 -23.59 4.78
N MET A 230 22.45 -22.85 4.07
CA MET A 230 22.69 -22.42 2.70
C MET A 230 21.85 -21.18 2.36
N ASP A 231 22.23 -20.48 1.29
CA ASP A 231 21.44 -19.38 0.76
C ASP A 231 20.06 -19.85 0.27
N CYS A 232 19.08 -18.95 0.36
CA CYS A 232 17.73 -19.24 -0.11
C CYS A 232 17.73 -19.67 -1.58
N ARG A 233 17.02 -20.76 -1.88
CA ARG A 233 17.07 -21.40 -3.19
C ARG A 233 15.68 -21.71 -3.71
N VAL A 234 15.44 -21.42 -4.99
CA VAL A 234 14.27 -21.96 -5.70
C VAL A 234 14.56 -23.43 -5.99
N LEU A 235 13.69 -24.31 -5.52
CA LEU A 235 13.73 -25.74 -5.78
C LEU A 235 13.05 -25.99 -7.14
N THR A 236 11.88 -26.61 -7.14
CA THR A 236 11.12 -26.91 -8.35
C THR A 236 10.30 -25.69 -8.78
N LEU A 237 10.45 -25.28 -10.04
CA LEU A 237 9.64 -24.26 -10.71
C LEU A 237 9.01 -24.88 -11.96
N ASP A 238 7.68 -24.82 -12.04
CA ASP A 238 6.95 -25.16 -13.26
C ASP A 238 6.15 -23.95 -13.75
N ILE A 239 6.18 -23.70 -15.06
CA ILE A 239 5.53 -22.58 -15.72
C ILE A 239 4.76 -23.10 -16.94
N PHE A 240 3.47 -22.82 -16.98
CA PHE A 240 2.61 -23.22 -18.08
C PHE A 240 1.60 -22.12 -18.45
N ARG A 241 0.97 -22.27 -19.62
CA ARG A 241 -0.06 -21.33 -20.08
C ARG A 241 -1.43 -21.82 -19.66
N GLY A 242 -2.15 -21.02 -18.89
CA GLY A 242 -3.55 -21.25 -18.54
C GLY A 242 -4.50 -20.49 -19.48
N GLY A 243 -5.62 -21.14 -19.81
CA GLY A 243 -6.72 -20.57 -20.61
C GLY A 243 -6.78 -21.08 -22.05
N LYS A 244 -7.96 -21.00 -22.68
CA LYS A 244 -8.28 -21.59 -23.99
C LYS A 244 -7.27 -21.22 -25.09
N SER A 245 -6.36 -22.13 -25.42
CA SER A 245 -5.71 -22.16 -26.73
C SER A 245 -6.26 -23.29 -27.61
N GLN A 246 -6.84 -24.34 -27.01
CA GLN A 246 -7.53 -25.43 -27.72
C GLN A 246 -8.86 -25.83 -27.06
N ALA A 247 -9.74 -26.48 -27.82
CA ALA A 247 -11.10 -26.87 -27.39
C ALA A 247 -11.16 -27.87 -26.21
N LYS A 248 -10.02 -28.50 -25.86
CA LYS A 248 -9.89 -29.51 -24.78
C LYS A 248 -9.15 -29.02 -23.53
N GLU A 249 -8.65 -27.77 -23.51
CA GLU A 249 -7.93 -27.27 -22.34
C GLU A 249 -8.87 -26.78 -21.23
N PRO A 250 -8.47 -26.92 -19.95
CA PRO A 250 -9.25 -26.39 -18.82
C PRO A 250 -9.58 -24.91 -19.02
N LYS A 251 -10.86 -24.57 -18.87
CA LYS A 251 -11.36 -23.18 -18.96
C LYS A 251 -10.73 -22.26 -17.90
N ASP A 252 -10.25 -22.85 -16.82
CA ASP A 252 -9.74 -22.19 -15.63
C ASP A 252 -8.38 -22.79 -15.27
N TYR A 253 -7.44 -21.95 -14.85
CA TYR A 253 -6.12 -22.41 -14.41
C TYR A 253 -6.21 -23.32 -13.18
N HIS A 254 -7.26 -23.15 -12.37
CA HIS A 254 -7.59 -24.08 -11.29
C HIS A 254 -7.84 -25.51 -11.78
N GLY A 255 -8.23 -25.72 -13.05
CA GLY A 255 -8.35 -27.06 -13.63
C GLY A 255 -7.01 -27.71 -13.95
N MET A 256 -5.93 -26.93 -14.05
CA MET A 256 -4.56 -27.45 -14.24
C MET A 256 -3.92 -27.83 -12.92
N PHE A 257 -4.15 -27.05 -11.86
CA PHE A 257 -3.77 -27.39 -10.49
C PHE A 257 -4.73 -28.42 -9.88
N ASN A 258 -4.58 -29.67 -10.30
CA ASN A 258 -5.28 -30.81 -9.72
C ASN A 258 -4.35 -31.64 -8.82
N HIS A 259 -4.93 -32.60 -8.09
CA HIS A 259 -4.18 -33.40 -7.12
C HIS A 259 -3.06 -34.23 -7.77
N ASP A 260 -3.32 -34.87 -8.92
CA ASP A 260 -2.33 -35.70 -9.60
C ASP A 260 -1.15 -34.87 -10.10
N TYR A 261 -1.42 -33.66 -10.61
CA TYR A 261 -0.39 -32.70 -10.98
C TYR A 261 0.44 -32.28 -9.76
N PHE A 262 -0.24 -31.92 -8.66
CA PHE A 262 0.42 -31.50 -7.44
C PHE A 262 1.32 -32.59 -6.86
N VAL A 263 0.87 -33.84 -6.79
CA VAL A 263 1.69 -34.96 -6.28
C VAL A 263 2.96 -35.15 -7.13
N LYS A 264 2.84 -35.08 -8.46
CA LYS A 264 4.00 -35.20 -9.36
C LYS A 264 5.01 -34.08 -9.15
N TRP A 265 4.51 -32.83 -9.09
CA TRP A 265 5.36 -31.66 -8.85
C TRP A 265 5.99 -31.70 -7.45
N PHE A 266 5.23 -32.11 -6.44
CA PHE A 266 5.69 -32.20 -5.05
C PHE A 266 6.76 -33.28 -4.87
N ASN A 267 6.67 -34.41 -5.59
CA ASN A 267 7.75 -35.39 -5.62
C ASN A 267 9.07 -34.77 -6.10
N SER A 268 9.04 -33.89 -7.11
CA SER A 268 10.25 -33.18 -7.56
C SER A 268 10.83 -32.26 -6.48
N VAL A 269 9.98 -31.64 -5.64
CA VAL A 269 10.46 -30.86 -4.48
C VAL A 269 11.18 -31.76 -3.49
N LEU A 270 10.64 -32.95 -3.20
CA LEU A 270 11.26 -33.91 -2.29
C LEU A 270 12.58 -34.46 -2.84
N ASP A 271 12.63 -34.78 -4.14
CA ASP A 271 13.85 -35.24 -4.82
C ASP A 271 14.97 -34.17 -4.75
N GLU A 272 14.62 -32.90 -4.92
CA GLU A 272 15.59 -31.81 -4.78
C GLU A 272 16.07 -31.60 -3.33
N LEU A 273 15.17 -31.74 -2.34
CA LEU A 273 15.59 -31.70 -0.93
C LEU A 273 16.55 -32.84 -0.58
N ASP A 274 16.28 -34.05 -1.08
CA ASP A 274 17.14 -35.23 -0.88
C ASP A 274 18.51 -35.02 -1.54
N ALA A 275 18.54 -34.53 -2.78
CA ALA A 275 19.77 -34.20 -3.49
C ALA A 275 20.61 -33.11 -2.78
N LEU A 276 19.96 -32.22 -2.02
CA LEU A 276 20.60 -31.19 -1.21
C LEU A 276 20.97 -31.67 0.21
N GLY A 277 20.61 -32.90 0.58
CA GLY A 277 20.82 -33.45 1.92
C GLY A 277 20.02 -32.72 3.00
N VAL A 278 18.91 -32.06 2.64
CA VAL A 278 18.09 -31.29 3.57
C VAL A 278 17.07 -32.24 4.21
N GLN A 279 17.22 -32.45 5.52
CA GLN A 279 16.33 -33.29 6.31
C GLN A 279 15.53 -32.46 7.31
N GLY A 280 14.34 -32.95 7.68
CA GLY A 280 13.49 -32.31 8.69
C GLY A 280 12.96 -30.93 8.27
N ALA A 281 12.85 -30.66 6.97
CA ALA A 281 12.31 -29.40 6.47
C ALA A 281 10.81 -29.29 6.72
N TYR A 282 10.37 -28.10 7.13
CA TYR A 282 8.95 -27.76 7.24
C TYR A 282 8.42 -27.33 5.88
N ILE A 283 7.33 -27.94 5.42
CA ILE A 283 6.67 -27.56 4.18
C ILE A 283 5.52 -26.61 4.50
N VAL A 284 5.60 -25.38 4.00
CA VAL A 284 4.62 -24.32 4.23
C VAL A 284 3.86 -24.06 2.92
N MET A 285 2.56 -24.29 2.95
CA MET A 285 1.65 -24.15 1.80
C MET A 285 0.26 -23.67 2.25
N ASP A 286 -0.56 -23.23 1.31
CA ASP A 286 -1.93 -22.84 1.58
C ASP A 286 -2.87 -24.05 1.81
N ASN A 287 -4.14 -23.78 2.14
CA ASN A 287 -5.14 -24.81 2.43
C ASN A 287 -5.99 -25.20 1.20
N ALA A 288 -5.44 -25.10 -0.01
CA ALA A 288 -6.15 -25.47 -1.23
C ALA A 288 -6.64 -26.92 -1.19
N LYS A 289 -7.80 -27.18 -1.81
CA LYS A 289 -8.45 -28.49 -1.72
C LYS A 289 -7.62 -29.60 -2.36
N TYR A 290 -6.90 -29.32 -3.44
CA TYR A 290 -6.12 -30.32 -4.17
C TYR A 290 -4.81 -30.71 -3.46
N HIS A 291 -4.30 -29.90 -2.52
CA HIS A 291 -3.18 -30.27 -1.63
C HIS A 291 -3.54 -31.44 -0.71
N LYS A 292 -4.84 -31.59 -0.41
CA LYS A 292 -5.37 -32.61 0.52
C LYS A 292 -6.07 -33.76 -0.20
N GLY A 293 -5.76 -33.95 -1.48
CA GLY A 293 -6.27 -35.11 -2.20
C GLY A 293 -5.75 -36.39 -1.56
N ARG A 294 -6.55 -37.45 -1.69
CA ARG A 294 -6.22 -38.76 -1.14
C ARG A 294 -5.68 -39.63 -2.28
N PRO A 295 -4.78 -40.58 -1.98
CA PRO A 295 -4.31 -41.54 -2.97
C PRO A 295 -5.47 -42.20 -3.73
N GLN A 296 -5.23 -42.54 -4.99
CA GLN A 296 -6.22 -43.25 -5.78
C GLN A 296 -6.60 -44.56 -5.10
N GLY A 297 -7.90 -44.85 -5.04
CA GLY A 297 -8.43 -46.04 -4.35
C GLY A 297 -8.66 -45.87 -2.86
N THR A 298 -8.30 -44.73 -2.26
CA THR A 298 -8.62 -44.46 -0.86
C THR A 298 -10.13 -44.59 -0.62
N PRO A 299 -10.56 -45.33 0.41
CA PRO A 299 -11.96 -45.49 0.70
C PRO A 299 -12.68 -44.15 0.89
N SER A 300 -13.95 -44.09 0.49
CA SER A 300 -14.82 -42.96 0.73
C SER A 300 -16.20 -43.42 1.13
N SER A 301 -16.88 -42.60 1.93
CA SER A 301 -18.27 -42.82 2.35
C SER A 301 -19.27 -42.99 1.20
N ARG A 302 -18.88 -42.68 -0.05
CA ARG A 302 -19.70 -42.87 -1.25
C ARG A 302 -19.65 -44.30 -1.79
N GLN A 303 -18.60 -45.07 -1.51
CA GLN A 303 -18.46 -46.45 -2.00
C GLN A 303 -19.46 -47.40 -1.34
N CYS A 304 -19.69 -48.57 -1.94
CA CYS A 304 -20.64 -49.54 -1.37
C CYS A 304 -20.05 -50.21 -0.11
N LYS A 305 -20.94 -50.80 0.73
CA LYS A 305 -20.54 -51.49 1.96
C LYS A 305 -19.46 -52.55 1.70
N ARG A 306 -19.62 -53.34 0.63
CA ARG A 306 -18.66 -54.38 0.23
C ARG A 306 -17.25 -53.81 0.01
N THR A 307 -17.13 -52.72 -0.75
CA THR A 307 -15.83 -52.09 -0.99
C THR A 307 -15.19 -51.55 0.29
N LEU A 308 -15.99 -51.04 1.24
CA LEU A 308 -15.46 -50.62 2.55
C LEU A 308 -14.99 -51.82 3.37
N GLN A 309 -15.72 -52.94 3.35
CA GLN A 309 -15.30 -54.18 4.02
C GLN A 309 -14.01 -54.74 3.40
N GLU A 310 -13.92 -54.80 2.07
CA GLU A 310 -12.69 -55.18 1.35
C GLU A 310 -11.51 -54.28 1.73
N ALA A 311 -11.75 -52.97 1.88
CA ALA A 311 -10.74 -52.04 2.36
C ALA A 311 -10.34 -52.29 3.82
N CYS A 312 -11.31 -52.54 4.73
CA CYS A 312 -11.02 -52.91 6.12
C CYS A 312 -10.13 -54.16 6.17
N VAL A 313 -10.42 -55.20 5.38
CA VAL A 313 -9.55 -56.38 5.26
C VAL A 313 -8.16 -55.99 4.76
N ALA A 314 -8.08 -55.20 3.68
CA ALA A 314 -6.81 -54.78 3.09
C ALA A 314 -5.93 -53.96 4.05
N TYR A 315 -6.55 -53.15 4.92
CA TYR A 315 -5.86 -52.34 5.94
C TYR A 315 -5.70 -53.02 7.29
N GLY A 316 -6.20 -54.26 7.46
CA GLY A 316 -6.13 -54.99 8.74
C GLY A 316 -7.02 -54.40 9.84
N ILE A 317 -8.11 -53.72 9.47
CA ILE A 317 -9.09 -53.12 10.39
C ILE A 317 -10.19 -54.16 10.69
N PRO A 318 -10.37 -54.57 11.95
CA PRO A 318 -11.44 -55.51 12.31
C PRO A 318 -12.82 -54.86 12.12
N PHE A 319 -13.77 -55.63 11.60
CA PHE A 319 -15.18 -55.25 11.47
C PHE A 319 -16.07 -56.49 11.56
N GLU A 320 -17.32 -56.31 11.99
CA GLU A 320 -18.33 -57.37 11.91
C GLU A 320 -19.12 -57.29 10.58
N GLU A 321 -19.44 -58.43 9.96
CA GLU A 321 -20.21 -58.45 8.70
C GLU A 321 -21.55 -57.71 8.78
N LYS A 322 -22.14 -57.64 9.97
CA LYS A 322 -23.43 -56.99 10.24
C LYS A 322 -23.32 -55.48 10.43
N GLU A 323 -22.12 -54.94 10.60
CA GLU A 323 -21.92 -53.50 10.80
C GLU A 323 -22.52 -52.66 9.66
N PHE A 324 -23.13 -51.54 10.01
CA PHE A 324 -23.66 -50.63 9.02
C PHE A 324 -22.53 -49.92 8.29
N LYS A 325 -22.80 -49.51 7.04
CA LYS A 325 -21.83 -48.78 6.20
C LYS A 325 -21.21 -47.56 6.91
N ILE A 326 -21.96 -46.91 7.79
CA ILE A 326 -21.48 -45.74 8.56
C ILE A 326 -20.45 -46.11 9.64
N ALA A 327 -20.48 -47.34 10.16
CA ALA A 327 -19.48 -47.82 11.13
C ALA A 327 -18.17 -48.22 10.45
N LEU A 328 -18.23 -48.65 9.19
CA LEU A 328 -17.07 -49.01 8.37
C LEU A 328 -16.33 -47.79 7.77
N TRP A 329 -16.87 -46.57 7.90
CA TRP A 329 -16.30 -45.34 7.35
C TRP A 329 -15.72 -44.44 8.44
#